data_AF-A0A6J2TAV2-F1
#
_entry.id   AF-A0A6J2TAV2-F1
#
_cell.length_a   1.000
_cell.length_b   1.000
_cell.length_c   1.000
_cell.angle_alpha   90.00
_cell.angle_beta   90.00
_cell.angle_gamma   90.00
#
_symmetry.space_group_name_H-M   'P 1'
#
loop_
_entity.id
_entity.type
_entity.pdbx_description
1 polymer ?
#
loop_
_entity_poly.entity_id
_entity_poly.type
_entity_poly.pdbx_seq_one_letter_code
_entity_poly.pdbx_strand_id
1 'polypeptide(L)'
;MDDANFNPYEHRQVEGALSNFDALVFLLNCVLGTGLLAMPLAYKFSGLAGGTALIIFSTIVLTYGIHLLIHCMLETARRTATGYASYTDTMVYSFTQGPKWCHNWSRTSGLLVDVVLGFSHYGISVVYIVFVAYNWKQFLDYYWDTIELKSLIIAVGVCLTPLFLIRDLKVLVP
;
A
#
# COMPACT_ATOMS: atom_id res chain seq x y z
N MET A 1 -6.52 -16.36 -33.22
CA MET A 1 -6.13 -14.94 -33.25
C MET A 1 -5.06 -14.79 -32.20
N ASP A 2 -3.90 -14.26 -32.58
CA ASP A 2 -2.61 -14.58 -31.97
C ASP A 2 -2.39 -13.96 -30.58
N ASP A 3 -2.64 -14.74 -29.53
CA ASP A 3 -2.36 -14.40 -28.11
C ASP A 3 -0.88 -14.12 -27.81
N ALA A 4 0.01 -14.35 -28.77
CA ALA A 4 1.46 -14.17 -28.64
C ALA A 4 1.93 -12.71 -28.84
N ASN A 5 1.09 -11.83 -29.40
CA ASN A 5 1.50 -10.46 -29.76
C ASN A 5 0.68 -9.35 -29.09
N PHE A 6 -0.12 -9.66 -28.07
CA PHE A 6 -0.81 -8.63 -27.28
C PHE A 6 0.16 -8.02 -26.27
N ASN A 7 0.56 -6.77 -26.50
CA ASN A 7 1.40 -6.02 -25.58
C ASN A 7 0.52 -5.17 -24.63
N PRO A 8 0.37 -5.56 -23.36
CA PRO A 8 -0.45 -4.81 -22.39
C PRO A 8 0.10 -3.40 -22.13
N TYR A 9 1.37 -3.13 -22.44
CA TYR A 9 1.96 -1.80 -22.32
C TYR A 9 1.42 -0.81 -23.37
N GLU A 10 1.00 -1.27 -24.55
CA GLU A 10 0.53 -0.40 -25.65
C GLU A 10 -0.96 -0.06 -25.54
N HIS A 11 -1.74 -0.90 -24.85
CA HIS A 11 -3.19 -0.73 -24.67
C HIS A 11 -3.55 -0.04 -23.34
N ARG A 12 -2.54 0.46 -22.62
CA ARG A 12 -2.73 1.13 -21.34
C ARG A 12 -3.09 2.60 -21.57
N GLN A 13 -4.39 2.92 -21.64
CA GLN A 13 -4.83 4.32 -21.61
C GLN A 13 -4.72 4.86 -20.18
N VAL A 14 -3.60 5.51 -19.87
CA VAL A 14 -3.37 6.18 -18.59
C VAL A 14 -3.51 7.69 -18.82
N GLU A 15 -4.60 8.29 -18.33
CA GLU A 15 -4.67 9.74 -18.20
C GLU A 15 -3.56 10.21 -17.24
N GLY A 16 -2.62 11.04 -17.72
CA GLY A 16 -1.52 11.57 -16.92
C GLY A 16 -0.39 10.58 -16.63
N ALA A 17 0.18 9.96 -17.66
CA ALA A 17 1.34 9.08 -17.51
C ALA A 17 2.50 9.83 -16.80
N LEU A 18 2.87 9.38 -15.59
CA LEU A 18 4.04 9.89 -14.89
C LEU A 18 5.30 9.62 -15.72
N SER A 19 6.19 10.60 -15.80
CA SER A 19 7.56 10.37 -16.27
C SER A 19 8.23 9.32 -15.39
N ASN A 20 9.19 8.56 -15.92
CA ASN A 20 9.93 7.55 -15.15
C ASN A 20 10.56 8.14 -13.88
N PHE A 21 10.99 9.40 -13.94
CA PHE A 21 11.54 10.11 -12.79
C PHE A 21 10.46 10.47 -11.78
N ASP A 22 9.31 10.98 -12.22
CA ASP A 22 8.18 11.30 -11.33
C ASP A 22 7.68 10.03 -10.64
N ALA A 23 7.62 8.90 -11.36
CA ALA A 23 7.22 7.62 -10.82
C ALA A 23 8.20 7.13 -9.75
N LEU A 24 9.50 7.33 -9.95
CA LEU A 24 10.53 7.03 -8.95
C LEU A 24 10.36 7.89 -7.71
N VAL A 25 10.17 9.20 -7.87
CA VAL A 25 9.96 10.14 -6.74
C VAL A 25 8.70 9.79 -5.96
N PHE A 26 7.61 9.45 -6.66
CA PHE A 26 6.37 9.01 -6.04
C PHE A 26 6.54 7.70 -5.24
N LEU A 27 7.20 6.69 -5.83
CA LEU A 27 7.52 5.44 -5.14
C LEU A 27 8.39 5.68 -3.90
N LEU A 28 9.38 6.56 -4.02
CA LEU A 28 10.26 6.92 -2.91
C LEU A 28 9.48 7.60 -1.78
N ASN A 29 8.57 8.53 -2.08
CA ASN A 29 7.68 9.12 -1.09
C ASN A 29 6.75 8.09 -0.43
N CYS A 30 6.26 7.11 -1.18
CA CYS A 30 5.44 6.02 -0.64
C CYS A 30 6.22 5.15 0.35
N VAL A 31 7.52 4.94 0.10
CA VAL A 31 8.40 4.13 0.98
C VAL A 31 8.91 4.94 2.18
N LEU A 32 9.19 6.23 2.01
CA LEU A 32 9.59 7.18 3.06
C LEU A 32 8.37 7.61 3.90
N GLY A 33 7.65 6.65 4.46
CA GLY A 33 6.52 6.89 5.34
C GLY A 33 6.91 7.03 6.82
N THR A 34 5.89 7.07 7.67
CA THR A 34 6.02 7.05 9.14
C THR A 34 6.74 5.80 9.67
N GLY A 35 6.84 4.74 8.86
CA GLY A 35 7.64 3.55 9.16
C GLY A 35 9.12 3.86 9.39
N LEU A 36 9.70 4.84 8.67
CA LEU A 36 11.10 5.24 8.88
C LEU A 36 11.32 5.86 10.26
N LEU A 37 10.33 6.62 10.76
CA LEU A 37 10.39 7.25 12.08
C LEU A 37 10.22 6.23 13.22
N ALA A 38 9.56 5.09 12.95
CA ALA A 38 9.44 3.99 13.90
C ALA A 38 10.66 3.03 13.89
N MET A 39 11.47 3.04 12.82
CA MET A 39 12.63 2.15 12.70
C MET A 39 13.66 2.26 13.84
N PRO A 40 14.03 3.45 14.34
CA PRO A 40 14.95 3.56 15.47
C PRO A 40 14.44 2.84 16.73
N LEU A 41 13.12 2.83 16.94
CA LEU A 41 12.50 2.10 18.04
C LEU A 41 12.65 0.58 17.85
N ALA A 42 12.48 0.09 16.61
CA ALA A 42 12.72 -1.32 16.28
C ALA A 42 14.17 -1.73 16.52
N TYR A 43 15.14 -0.89 16.14
CA TYR A 43 16.56 -1.09 16.42
C TYR A 43 16.87 -1.11 17.93
N LYS A 44 16.18 -0.29 18.72
CA LYS A 44 16.32 -0.29 20.19
C LYS A 44 15.91 -1.64 20.80
N PHE A 45 14.86 -2.28 20.29
CA PHE A 45 14.39 -3.57 20.81
C PHE A 45 15.13 -4.79 20.22
N SER A 46 15.56 -4.73 18.97
CA SER A 46 16.24 -5.84 18.29
C SER A 46 17.77 -5.80 18.39
N GLY A 47 18.35 -4.69 18.86
CA GLY A 47 19.78 -4.42 18.79
C GLY A 47 20.24 -4.07 17.36
N LEU A 48 21.43 -3.46 17.23
CA LEU A 48 21.94 -3.01 15.93
C LEU A 48 22.18 -4.17 14.95
N ALA A 49 22.88 -5.22 15.40
CA ALA A 49 23.20 -6.36 14.54
C ALA A 49 21.97 -7.22 14.19
N GLY A 50 21.05 -7.42 15.14
CA GLY A 50 19.81 -8.14 14.91
C GLY A 50 18.85 -7.37 14.00
N GLY A 51 18.70 -6.07 14.25
CA GLY A 51 17.83 -5.19 13.46
C GLY A 51 18.28 -5.06 12.01
N THR A 52 19.59 -4.90 11.76
CA THR A 52 20.10 -4.84 10.38
C THR A 52 19.89 -6.15 9.64
N ALA A 53 20.15 -7.30 10.28
CA ALA A 53 19.91 -8.61 9.67
C ALA A 53 18.43 -8.84 9.31
N LEU A 54 17.51 -8.48 10.21
CA LEU A 54 16.07 -8.60 9.97
C LEU A 54 15.58 -7.68 8.85
N ILE A 55 16.08 -6.44 8.79
CA ILE A 55 15.70 -5.48 7.73
C ILE A 55 16.21 -5.95 6.37
N ILE A 56 17.46 -6.44 6.28
CA ILE A 56 18.00 -6.98 5.03
C ILE A 56 17.18 -8.19 4.56
N PHE A 57 16.90 -9.12 5.47
CA PHE A 57 16.09 -10.30 5.17
C PHE A 57 14.67 -9.91 4.71
N SER A 58 14.00 -9.03 5.44
CA SER A 58 12.66 -8.55 5.09
C SER A 58 12.64 -7.80 3.76
N THR A 59 13.69 -7.04 3.44
CA THR A 59 13.80 -6.30 2.17
C THR A 59 13.91 -7.27 1.00
N ILE A 60 14.70 -8.34 1.12
CA ILE A 60 14.85 -9.36 0.07
C ILE A 60 13.51 -10.06 -0.17
N VAL A 61 12.83 -10.51 0.89
CA VAL A 61 11.54 -11.22 0.79
C VAL A 61 10.47 -10.31 0.18
N LEU A 62 10.37 -9.05 0.63
CA LEU A 62 9.39 -8.11 0.11
C LEU A 62 9.64 -7.78 -1.37
N THR A 63 10.90 -7.53 -1.74
CA THR A 63 11.29 -7.23 -3.12
C THR A 63 10.94 -8.40 -4.04
N TYR A 64 11.32 -9.63 -3.64
CA TYR A 64 10.98 -10.84 -4.39
C TYR A 64 9.46 -11.02 -4.55
N GLY A 65 8.70 -10.78 -3.46
CA GLY A 65 7.24 -10.85 -3.48
C GLY A 65 6.61 -9.87 -4.46
N ILE A 66 7.05 -8.60 -4.44
CA ILE A 66 6.53 -7.57 -5.36
C ILE A 66 6.87 -7.92 -6.82
N HIS A 67 8.09 -8.36 -7.10
CA HIS A 67 8.47 -8.79 -8.46
C HIS A 67 7.59 -9.94 -8.95
N LEU A 68 7.39 -10.98 -8.13
CA LEU A 68 6.54 -12.12 -8.47
C LEU A 68 5.09 -11.67 -8.75
N LEU A 69 4.54 -10.79 -7.90
CA LEU A 69 3.20 -10.24 -8.08
C LEU A 69 3.05 -9.49 -9.41
N ILE A 70 4.00 -8.61 -9.73
CA ILE A 70 3.99 -7.85 -10.99
C ILE A 70 4.05 -8.81 -12.20
N HIS A 71 4.89 -9.83 -12.15
CA HIS A 71 4.96 -10.84 -13.23
C HIS A 71 3.62 -11.56 -13.43
N CYS A 72 2.94 -11.96 -12.35
CA CYS A 72 1.63 -12.61 -12.43
C CYS A 72 0.54 -11.68 -12.99
N MET A 73 0.54 -10.41 -12.59
CA MET A 73 -0.41 -9.40 -13.07
C MET A 73 -0.21 -9.13 -14.57
N LEU A 74 1.03 -9.00 -15.02
CA LEU A 74 1.36 -8.78 -16.43
C LEU A 74 0.98 -9.99 -17.30
N GLU A 75 1.28 -11.21 -16.85
CA GLU A 75 0.90 -12.42 -17.58
C GLU A 75 -0.63 -12.59 -17.63
N THR A 76 -1.34 -12.21 -16.57
CA THR A 76 -2.81 -12.21 -16.56
C THR A 76 -3.38 -11.17 -17.54
N ALA A 77 -2.90 -9.93 -17.49
CA ALA A 77 -3.29 -8.87 -18.42
C ALA A 77 -3.05 -9.29 -19.88
N ARG A 78 -1.92 -9.95 -20.16
CA ARG A 78 -1.60 -10.51 -21.48
C ARG A 78 -2.62 -11.56 -21.93
N ARG A 79 -2.98 -12.51 -21.06
CA ARG A 79 -3.92 -13.59 -21.39
C ARG A 79 -5.38 -13.18 -21.45
N THR A 80 -5.78 -12.17 -20.67
CA THR A 80 -7.14 -11.62 -20.70
C THR A 80 -7.30 -10.55 -21.79
N ALA A 81 -6.23 -10.21 -22.51
CA ALA A 81 -6.18 -9.15 -23.52
C ALA A 81 -6.69 -7.79 -22.96
N THR A 82 -6.38 -7.50 -21.69
CA THR A 82 -6.73 -6.24 -21.03
C THR A 82 -5.48 -5.39 -20.81
N GLY A 83 -5.60 -4.06 -20.98
CA GLY A 83 -4.48 -3.12 -20.76
C GLY A 83 -4.09 -2.95 -19.29
N TYR A 84 -4.91 -3.43 -18.35
CA TYR A 84 -4.66 -3.40 -16.92
C TYR A 84 -5.43 -4.53 -16.23
N ALA A 85 -4.80 -5.19 -15.25
CA ALA A 85 -5.44 -6.17 -14.38
C ALA A 85 -5.24 -5.73 -12.93
N SER A 86 -6.32 -5.61 -12.16
CA SER A 86 -6.25 -5.34 -10.73
C SER A 86 -5.69 -6.55 -9.97
N TYR A 87 -5.22 -6.35 -8.73
CA TYR A 87 -4.78 -7.45 -7.86
C TYR A 87 -5.89 -8.51 -7.69
N THR A 88 -7.12 -8.04 -7.53
CA THR A 88 -8.32 -8.87 -7.38
C THR A 88 -8.62 -9.67 -8.63
N ASP A 89 -8.64 -9.02 -9.80
CA ASP A 89 -8.88 -9.69 -11.08
C ASP A 89 -7.80 -10.72 -11.40
N THR A 90 -6.55 -10.38 -11.11
CA THR A 90 -5.38 -11.26 -11.28
C THR A 90 -5.52 -12.51 -10.41
N MET A 91 -5.98 -12.35 -9.18
CA MET A 91 -6.20 -13.47 -8.25
C MET A 91 -7.39 -14.34 -8.66
N VAL A 92 -8.52 -13.75 -9.05
CA VAL A 92 -9.67 -14.51 -9.57
C VAL A 92 -9.25 -15.33 -10.79
N TYR A 93 -8.55 -14.71 -11.74
CA TYR A 93 -8.08 -15.36 -12.96
C TYR A 93 -7.07 -16.48 -12.69
N SER A 94 -6.15 -16.28 -11.74
CA SER A 94 -5.17 -17.31 -11.38
C SER A 94 -5.84 -18.55 -10.79
N PHE A 95 -6.92 -18.37 -10.02
CA PHE A 95 -7.68 -19.48 -9.44
C PHE A 95 -8.62 -20.18 -10.44
N THR A 96 -9.14 -19.48 -11.46
CA THR A 96 -9.95 -20.11 -12.51
C THR A 96 -9.13 -21.00 -13.43
N GLN A 97 -7.87 -20.64 -13.67
CA GLN A 97 -6.91 -21.44 -14.44
C GLN A 97 -6.29 -22.60 -13.65
N GLY A 98 -6.56 -22.67 -12.34
CA GLY A 98 -6.09 -23.73 -11.45
C GLY A 98 -6.88 -25.04 -11.57
N PRO A 99 -6.56 -26.06 -10.74
CA PRO A 99 -7.28 -27.34 -10.71
C PRO A 99 -8.76 -27.16 -10.36
N LYS A 100 -9.63 -28.08 -10.83
CA LYS A 100 -11.10 -27.97 -10.76
C LYS A 100 -11.66 -27.63 -9.37
N TRP A 101 -11.00 -28.05 -8.30
CA TRP A 101 -11.41 -27.72 -6.93
C TRP A 101 -11.18 -26.24 -6.56
N CYS A 102 -10.11 -25.62 -7.06
CA CYS A 102 -9.79 -24.20 -6.81
C CYS A 102 -10.70 -23.25 -7.62
N HIS A 103 -11.25 -23.71 -8.74
CA HIS A 103 -12.12 -22.91 -9.59
C HIS A 103 -13.37 -22.40 -8.83
N ASN A 104 -13.93 -23.24 -7.94
CA ASN A 104 -15.10 -22.88 -7.14
C ASN A 104 -14.82 -21.80 -6.08
N TRP A 105 -13.54 -21.59 -5.75
CA TRP A 105 -13.07 -20.56 -4.82
C TRP A 105 -12.55 -19.29 -5.49
N SER A 106 -12.54 -19.24 -6.82
CA SER A 106 -12.07 -18.07 -7.59
C SER A 106 -12.77 -16.77 -7.21
N ARG A 107 -14.10 -16.79 -7.02
CA ARG A 107 -14.84 -15.57 -6.61
C ARG A 107 -14.56 -15.17 -5.16
N THR A 108 -14.33 -16.14 -4.29
CA THR A 108 -14.01 -15.92 -2.88
C THR A 108 -12.60 -15.35 -2.72
N SER A 109 -11.64 -15.80 -3.52
CA SER A 109 -10.26 -15.30 -3.47
C SER A 109 -10.17 -13.82 -3.86
N GLY A 110 -10.97 -13.37 -4.83
CA GLY A 110 -11.08 -11.95 -5.16
C GLY A 110 -11.57 -11.11 -3.98
N LEU A 111 -12.69 -11.49 -3.36
CA LEU A 111 -13.23 -10.79 -2.19
C LEU A 111 -12.23 -10.75 -1.03
N LEU A 112 -11.50 -11.85 -0.80
CA LEU A 112 -10.48 -11.91 0.24
C LEU A 112 -9.39 -10.86 -0.01
N VAL A 113 -8.90 -10.74 -1.24
CA VAL A 113 -7.85 -9.78 -1.61
C VAL A 113 -8.33 -8.36 -1.40
N ASP A 114 -9.54 -8.01 -1.83
CA ASP A 114 -10.12 -6.69 -1.59
C ASP A 114 -10.24 -6.38 -0.09
N VAL A 115 -10.70 -7.35 0.72
CA VAL A 115 -10.82 -7.19 2.17
C VAL A 115 -9.44 -7.01 2.82
N VAL A 116 -8.45 -7.79 2.44
CA VAL A 116 -7.07 -7.69 2.99
C VAL A 116 -6.43 -6.36 2.59
N LEU A 117 -6.58 -5.93 1.34
CA LEU A 117 -6.09 -4.63 0.85
C LEU A 117 -6.77 -3.48 1.60
N GLY A 118 -8.10 -3.52 1.72
CA GLY A 118 -8.88 -2.52 2.45
C GLY A 118 -8.49 -2.44 3.92
N PHE A 119 -8.36 -3.58 4.60
CA PHE A 119 -7.91 -3.66 5.98
C PHE A 119 -6.47 -3.13 6.16
N SER A 120 -5.57 -3.43 5.23
CA SER A 120 -4.18 -2.96 5.28
C SER A 120 -4.11 -1.43 5.14
N HIS A 121 -4.83 -0.84 4.20
CA HIS A 121 -4.89 0.63 4.05
C HIS A 121 -5.55 1.33 5.24
N TYR A 122 -6.61 0.73 5.79
CA TYR A 122 -7.22 1.22 7.02
C TYR A 122 -6.22 1.20 8.18
N GLY A 123 -5.47 0.11 8.35
CA GLY A 123 -4.42 0.01 9.36
C GLY A 123 -3.36 1.11 9.24
N ILE A 124 -2.89 1.39 8.01
CA ILE A 124 -1.93 2.47 7.75
C ILE A 124 -2.49 3.83 8.17
N SER A 125 -3.77 4.07 7.90
CA SER A 125 -4.45 5.33 8.25
C SER A 125 -4.54 5.52 9.77
N VAL A 126 -4.89 4.46 10.51
CA VAL A 126 -4.94 4.52 11.99
C VAL A 126 -3.55 4.78 12.58
N VAL A 127 -2.52 4.05 12.12
CA VAL A 127 -1.15 4.24 12.60
C VAL A 127 -0.65 5.65 12.29
N TYR A 128 -0.98 6.20 11.11
CA TYR A 128 -0.64 7.56 10.74
C TYR A 128 -1.22 8.60 11.72
N ILE A 129 -2.51 8.52 12.04
CA ILE A 129 -3.18 9.42 12.99
C ILE A 129 -2.52 9.38 14.36
N VAL A 130 -2.28 8.17 14.89
CA VAL A 130 -1.64 7.98 16.20
C VAL A 130 -0.22 8.56 16.21
N PHE A 131 0.52 8.33 15.13
CA PHE A 131 1.87 8.84 14.98
C PHE A 131 1.88 10.38 14.95
N VAL A 132 1.02 11.01 14.16
CA VAL A 132 0.89 12.48 14.10
C VAL A 132 0.52 13.04 15.48
N ALA A 133 -0.44 12.44 16.17
CA ALA A 133 -0.82 12.86 17.52
C ALA A 133 0.34 12.77 18.52
N TYR A 134 1.17 11.72 18.45
CA TYR A 134 2.34 11.59 19.31
C TYR A 134 3.38 12.69 19.06
N ASN A 135 3.67 12.99 17.79
CA ASN A 135 4.60 14.08 17.42
C ASN A 135 4.07 15.44 17.89
N TRP A 136 2.77 15.68 17.70
CA TRP A 136 2.14 16.94 18.10
C TRP A 136 2.13 17.11 19.63
N LYS A 137 1.95 16.02 20.39
CA LYS A 137 2.09 16.06 21.85
C LYS A 137 3.51 16.44 22.27
N GLN A 138 4.54 15.82 21.68
CA GLN A 138 5.93 16.15 22.00
C GLN A 138 6.24 17.63 21.74
N PHE A 139 5.65 18.21 20.69
CA PHE A 139 5.78 19.64 20.39
C PHE A 139 5.04 20.52 21.40
N LEU A 140 3.79 20.18 21.74
CA LEU A 140 2.96 20.97 22.67
C LEU A 140 3.47 20.91 24.11
N ASP A 141 3.89 19.75 24.61
CA ASP A 141 4.43 19.58 25.98
C ASP A 141 5.70 20.42 26.20
N TYR A 142 6.39 20.85 25.13
CA TYR A 142 7.53 21.75 25.22
C TYR A 142 7.13 23.23 25.42
N TYR A 143 5.96 23.65 24.93
CA TYR A 143 5.51 25.05 24.97
C TYR A 143 4.37 25.33 25.97
N TRP A 144 3.50 24.35 26.23
CA TRP A 144 2.35 24.47 27.13
C TRP A 144 2.26 23.27 28.08
N ASP A 145 1.87 23.56 29.32
CA ASP A 145 1.78 22.56 30.40
C ASP A 145 0.71 21.49 30.14
N THR A 146 1.04 20.27 30.56
CA THR A 146 0.40 18.93 30.39
C THR A 146 -1.02 18.84 29.81
N ILE A 147 -1.14 18.75 28.49
CA ILE A 147 -2.39 18.29 27.83
C ILE A 147 -2.43 16.75 27.81
N GLU A 148 -3.54 16.15 28.25
CA GLU A 148 -3.76 14.69 28.22
C GLU A 148 -3.68 14.14 26.78
N LEU A 149 -2.83 13.13 26.56
CA LEU A 149 -2.59 12.53 25.23
C LEU A 149 -3.89 12.04 24.55
N LYS A 150 -4.88 11.57 25.33
CA LYS A 150 -6.14 11.05 24.82
C LYS A 150 -7.00 12.12 24.15
N SER A 151 -7.08 13.32 24.71
CA SER A 151 -7.87 14.42 24.13
C SER A 151 -7.24 14.92 22.84
N LEU A 152 -5.90 14.93 22.75
CA LEU A 152 -5.17 15.28 21.54
C LEU A 152 -5.37 14.26 20.41
N ILE A 153 -5.33 12.96 20.71
CA ILE A 153 -5.61 11.90 19.71
C ILE A 153 -7.03 12.04 19.18
N ILE A 154 -8.01 12.30 20.05
CA ILE A 154 -9.40 12.52 19.66
C ILE A 154 -9.54 13.80 18.82
N ALA A 155 -8.88 14.89 19.19
CA ALA A 155 -8.92 16.15 18.45
C ALA A 155 -8.27 16.03 17.05
N VAL A 156 -7.11 15.38 16.96
CA VAL A 156 -6.42 15.10 15.68
C VAL A 156 -7.24 14.15 14.82
N GLY A 157 -7.82 13.10 15.42
CA GLY A 157 -8.72 12.17 14.74
C GLY A 157 -9.98 12.87 14.19
N VAL A 158 -10.62 13.72 14.99
CA VAL A 158 -11.80 14.51 14.57
C VAL A 158 -11.44 15.54 13.50
N CYS A 159 -10.26 16.16 13.56
CA CYS A 159 -9.77 17.10 12.54
C CYS A 159 -9.42 16.41 11.21
N LEU A 160 -8.92 15.16 11.26
CA LEU A 160 -8.63 14.35 10.07
C LEU A 160 -9.86 13.62 9.51
N THR A 161 -10.90 13.40 10.31
CA THR A 161 -12.16 12.78 9.88
C THR A 161 -12.81 13.48 8.67
N PRO A 162 -12.92 14.83 8.59
CA PRO A 162 -13.44 15.50 7.40
C PRO A 162 -12.54 15.32 6.16
N LEU A 163 -11.23 15.11 6.31
CA LEU A 163 -10.33 14.79 5.19
C LEU A 163 -10.59 13.37 4.64
N PHE A 164 -10.90 12.40 5.50
CA PHE A 164 -11.31 11.05 5.07
C PHE A 164 -12.73 11.00 4.49
N LEU A 165 -13.56 12.02 4.76
CA LEU A 165 -14.93 12.12 4.28
C LEU A 165 -15.04 12.77 2.88
N ILE A 166 -13.95 13.35 2.36
CA ILE A 166 -13.89 13.85 0.98
C ILE A 166 -13.86 12.64 0.04
N ARG A 167 -15.04 12.27 -0.46
CA ARG A 167 -15.24 11.21 -1.47
C ARG A 167 -14.83 11.63 -2.87
N ASP A 168 -14.62 12.94 -3.11
CA ASP A 168 -14.23 13.46 -4.41
C ASP A 168 -12.72 13.75 -4.45
N LEU A 169 -11.96 12.81 -5.00
CA LEU A 169 -10.55 12.99 -5.37
C LEU A 169 -10.29 14.19 -6.31
N LYS A 170 -11.35 14.76 -6.89
CA LYS A 170 -11.28 15.88 -7.85
C LYS A 170 -10.85 17.21 -7.23
N VAL A 171 -10.88 17.33 -5.90
CA VAL A 171 -10.55 18.56 -5.16
C VAL A 171 -9.10 18.58 -4.65
N LEU A 172 -8.38 17.46 -4.75
CA LEU A 172 -7.03 17.30 -4.17
C LEU A 172 -5.89 17.32 -5.21
N VAL A 173 -6.21 17.52 -6.49
CA VAL A 173 -5.22 17.64 -7.58
C VAL A 173 -5.32 19.06 -8.15
N PRO A 174 -4.31 19.93 -7.97
CA PRO A 174 -4.12 21.05 -8.90
C PRO A 174 -3.69 20.54 -10.28
#